data_AF-A0A4V2YSG6-F1
#
_entry.id   AF-A0A4V2YSG6-F1
#
_cell.length_a   1.000
_cell.length_b   1.000
_cell.length_c   1.000
_cell.angle_alpha   90.00
_cell.angle_beta   90.00
_cell.angle_gamma   90.00
#
_symmetry.space_group_name_H-M   'P 1'
#
loop_
_entity.id
_entity.type
_entity.pdbx_description
1 polymer ?
#
loop_
_entity_poly.entity_id
_entity_poly.type
_entity_poly.pdbx_seq_one_letter_code
_entity_poly.pdbx_strand_id
1 'polypeptide(L)'
;MHPVPPRAPARRPWPAGVLALLLIAALAVPGPAGRAAAATCGTSDAALNRSATASSAESAAFPASAAVDGNSGTRWSSAFGDPQWLQVDLGSSQDICQVVLNWEA
;
A
#
# COMPACT_ATOMS: atom_id res chain seq x y z
N MET A 1 -11.73 36.99 3.22
CA MET A 1 -10.44 36.64 3.85
C MET A 1 -9.79 35.61 2.93
N HIS A 2 -8.83 36.04 2.11
CA HIS A 2 -8.29 35.26 0.99
C HIS A 2 -7.16 34.32 1.47
N PRO A 3 -7.13 33.05 1.04
CA PRO A 3 -6.02 32.14 1.34
C PRO A 3 -4.74 32.57 0.59
N VAL A 4 -3.64 32.55 1.33
CA VAL A 4 -2.28 32.81 0.83
C VAL A 4 -1.77 31.57 0.07
N PRO A 5 -1.27 31.68 -1.17
CA PRO A 5 -0.72 30.54 -1.90
C PRO A 5 0.63 30.07 -1.31
N PRO A 6 0.95 28.76 -1.34
CA PRO A 6 2.25 28.25 -0.91
C PRO A 6 3.38 28.72 -1.83
N ARG A 7 4.53 29.08 -1.25
CA ARG A 7 5.74 29.51 -1.96
C ARG A 7 6.39 28.32 -2.66
N ALA A 8 6.63 28.44 -3.97
CA ALA A 8 7.36 27.44 -4.77
C ALA A 8 8.81 27.25 -4.25
N PRO A 9 9.38 26.03 -4.34
CA PRO A 9 10.76 25.79 -3.92
C PRO A 9 11.77 26.45 -4.88
N ALA A 10 12.77 27.11 -4.31
CA ALA A 10 13.86 27.77 -5.02
C ALA A 10 14.76 26.75 -5.74
N ARG A 11 14.92 26.92 -7.07
CA ARG A 11 15.82 26.12 -7.91
C ARG A 11 17.26 26.57 -7.65
N ARG A 12 18.06 25.70 -7.05
CA ARG A 12 19.51 25.90 -6.81
C ARG A 12 20.28 25.55 -8.09
N PRO A 13 21.03 26.47 -8.73
CA PRO A 13 21.87 26.12 -9.87
C PRO A 13 23.12 25.38 -9.37
N TRP A 14 23.40 24.20 -9.92
CA TRP A 14 24.64 23.46 -9.69
C TRP A 14 25.71 23.91 -10.70
N PRO A 15 27.00 24.00 -10.31
CA PRO A 15 28.07 24.37 -11.23
C PRO A 15 28.40 23.23 -12.19
N ALA A 16 28.72 23.61 -13.42
CA ALA A 16 29.01 22.75 -14.55
C ALA A 16 30.41 22.11 -14.47
N GLY A 17 30.51 20.88 -15.00
CA GLY A 17 31.74 20.32 -15.57
C GLY A 17 32.27 19.08 -14.86
N VAL A 18 32.19 17.92 -15.53
CA VAL A 18 33.31 17.15 -16.10
C VAL A 18 32.72 16.05 -16.99
N LEU A 19 33.19 16.00 -18.23
CA LEU A 19 32.88 14.99 -19.24
C LEU A 19 33.80 13.77 -19.00
N ALA A 20 33.25 12.60 -18.74
CA ALA A 20 33.96 11.32 -18.84
C ALA A 20 33.02 10.25 -19.41
N LEU A 21 33.16 10.00 -20.71
CA LEU A 21 32.48 8.94 -21.43
C LEU A 21 33.27 7.63 -21.22
N LEU A 22 32.72 6.68 -20.47
CA LEU A 22 33.18 5.29 -20.46
C LEU A 22 31.98 4.39 -20.73
N LEU A 23 31.82 4.04 -22.00
CA LEU A 23 30.94 2.97 -22.46
C LEU A 23 31.60 1.63 -22.10
N ILE A 24 31.25 1.08 -20.95
CA ILE A 24 31.45 -0.34 -20.68
C ILE A 24 30.23 -1.06 -21.26
N ALA A 25 30.37 -1.65 -22.45
CA ALA A 25 29.40 -2.58 -22.98
C ALA A 25 29.48 -3.88 -22.16
N ALA A 26 28.66 -3.99 -21.12
CA ALA A 26 28.46 -5.26 -20.43
C ALA A 26 27.67 -6.18 -21.38
N LEU A 27 28.29 -7.29 -21.83
CA LEU A 27 27.52 -8.39 -22.40
C LEU A 27 26.64 -8.96 -21.29
N ALA A 28 25.37 -8.59 -21.30
CA ALA A 28 24.36 -9.28 -20.53
C ALA A 28 24.22 -10.70 -21.10
N VAL A 29 24.75 -11.70 -20.41
CA VAL A 29 24.42 -13.10 -20.67
C VAL A 29 22.94 -13.25 -20.28
N PRO A 30 22.02 -13.59 -21.20
CA PRO A 30 20.66 -13.92 -20.82
C PRO A 30 20.71 -15.26 -20.08
N GLY A 31 20.69 -15.22 -18.74
CA GLY A 31 20.38 -16.40 -17.94
C GLY A 31 18.97 -16.89 -18.31
N PRO A 32 18.69 -18.21 -18.28
CA PRO A 32 17.36 -18.70 -18.54
C PRO A 32 16.43 -18.03 -17.53
N ALA A 33 15.50 -17.21 -18.03
CA ALA A 33 14.39 -16.73 -17.24
C ALA A 33 13.72 -17.96 -16.64
N GLY A 34 13.85 -18.15 -15.33
CA GLY A 34 13.08 -19.15 -14.61
C GLY A 34 11.63 -18.92 -14.98
N ARG A 35 10.94 -19.95 -15.47
CA ARG A 35 9.50 -19.86 -15.66
C ARG A 35 8.93 -19.53 -14.27
N ALA A 36 8.44 -18.32 -14.09
CA ALA A 36 7.64 -17.99 -12.93
C ALA A 36 6.49 -18.99 -12.93
N ALA A 37 6.43 -19.85 -11.91
CA ALA A 37 5.27 -20.70 -11.72
C ALA A 37 4.05 -19.75 -11.65
N ALA A 38 2.99 -20.07 -12.39
CA ALA A 38 1.77 -19.28 -12.31
C ALA A 38 1.30 -19.30 -10.85
N ALA A 39 1.28 -18.13 -10.22
CA ALA A 39 0.73 -17.99 -8.88
C ALA A 39 -0.74 -18.44 -8.95
N THR A 40 -1.06 -19.50 -8.21
CA THR A 40 -2.44 -19.96 -8.06
C THR A 40 -3.00 -19.26 -6.84
N CYS A 41 -4.12 -18.57 -7.03
CA CYS A 41 -4.82 -17.91 -5.94
C CYS A 41 -5.44 -18.97 -5.03
N GLY A 42 -5.00 -19.02 -3.78
CA GLY A 42 -5.70 -19.77 -2.75
C GLY A 42 -7.05 -19.13 -2.41
N THR A 43 -7.96 -19.90 -1.83
CA THR A 43 -9.24 -19.40 -1.31
C THR A 43 -9.16 -18.97 0.17
N SER A 44 -7.99 -19.08 0.79
CA SER A 44 -7.79 -18.69 2.19
C SER A 44 -7.74 -17.18 2.30
N ASP A 45 -8.45 -16.62 3.28
CA ASP A 45 -8.32 -15.21 3.63
C ASP A 45 -6.95 -14.95 4.26
N ALA A 46 -6.10 -14.21 3.56
CA ALA A 46 -4.77 -13.84 4.02
C ALA A 46 -4.79 -12.78 5.13
N ALA A 47 -5.88 -12.01 5.24
CA ALA A 47 -6.05 -10.93 6.19
C ALA A 47 -6.65 -11.40 7.53
N LEU A 48 -7.27 -12.59 7.58
CA LEU A 48 -7.91 -13.11 8.78
C LEU A 48 -6.99 -13.09 10.01
N ASN A 49 -7.45 -12.43 11.08
CA ASN A 49 -6.75 -12.24 12.36
C ASN A 49 -5.37 -11.55 12.26
N ARG A 50 -5.12 -10.81 11.17
CA ARG A 50 -3.92 -9.99 11.01
C ARG A 50 -4.04 -8.67 11.76
N SER A 51 -2.90 -8.05 12.04
CA SER A 51 -2.86 -6.71 12.61
C SER A 51 -3.42 -5.71 11.60
N ALA A 52 -4.40 -4.91 12.01
CA ALA A 52 -5.00 -3.87 11.20
C ALA A 52 -4.89 -2.50 11.88
N THR A 53 -4.57 -1.47 11.09
CA THR A 53 -4.55 -0.06 11.49
C THR A 53 -5.43 0.75 10.54
N ALA A 54 -5.89 1.92 10.98
CA ALA A 54 -6.73 2.78 10.16
C ALA A 54 -6.39 4.25 10.40
N SER A 55 -6.81 5.12 9.47
CA SER A 55 -6.70 6.57 9.61
C SER A 55 -7.44 7.10 10.84
N SER A 56 -8.58 6.47 11.15
CA SER A 56 -9.44 6.83 12.27
C SER A 56 -10.35 5.67 12.64
N ALA A 57 -11.09 5.83 13.74
CA ALA A 57 -12.25 5.03 14.06
C ALA A 57 -13.39 5.97 14.50
N GLU A 58 -14.63 5.65 14.16
CA GLU A 58 -15.82 6.37 14.61
C GLU A 58 -15.88 6.41 16.14
N SER A 59 -15.56 5.26 16.77
CA SER A 59 -15.39 5.12 18.21
C SER A 59 -14.55 3.89 18.54
N ALA A 60 -14.23 3.69 19.82
CA ALA A 60 -13.53 2.47 20.29
C ALA A 60 -14.33 1.17 20.04
N ALA A 61 -15.65 1.26 19.79
CA ALA A 61 -16.48 0.10 19.47
C ALA A 61 -16.32 -0.40 18.03
N PHE A 62 -15.71 0.39 17.14
CA PHE A 62 -15.52 0.06 15.72
C PHE A 62 -14.03 0.08 15.33
N PRO A 63 -13.18 -0.71 16.00
CA PRO A 63 -11.74 -0.70 15.77
C PRO A 63 -11.36 -1.28 14.40
N ALA A 64 -10.19 -0.94 13.89
CA ALA A 64 -9.67 -1.49 12.62
C ALA A 64 -9.58 -3.03 12.63
N SER A 65 -9.30 -3.64 13.79
CA SER A 65 -9.24 -5.10 13.94
C SER A 65 -10.55 -5.80 13.61
N ALA A 66 -11.69 -5.12 13.77
CA ALA A 66 -13.00 -5.69 13.46
C ALA A 66 -13.24 -5.87 11.96
N ALA A 67 -12.40 -5.32 11.08
CA ALA A 67 -12.49 -5.56 9.63
C ALA A 67 -11.93 -6.93 9.22
N VAL A 68 -11.17 -7.59 10.09
CA VAL A 68 -10.39 -8.80 9.76
C VAL A 68 -10.51 -9.92 10.80
N ASP A 69 -11.50 -9.84 11.71
CA ASP A 69 -11.70 -10.81 12.79
C ASP A 69 -12.53 -12.04 12.38
N GLY A 70 -13.05 -12.05 11.14
CA GLY A 70 -13.88 -13.13 10.60
C GLY A 70 -15.32 -13.15 11.12
N ASN A 71 -15.75 -12.12 11.85
CA ASN A 71 -17.10 -12.01 12.39
C ASN A 71 -17.93 -10.99 11.59
N SER A 72 -18.98 -11.44 10.90
CA SER A 72 -19.87 -10.56 10.13
C SER A 72 -20.78 -9.66 10.99
N GLY A 73 -20.80 -9.84 12.31
CA GLY A 73 -21.51 -8.99 13.25
C GLY A 73 -20.66 -7.82 13.82
N THR A 74 -19.37 -7.75 13.51
CA THR A 74 -18.48 -6.66 13.90
C THR A 74 -18.03 -5.89 12.65
N ARG A 75 -17.61 -4.62 12.83
CA ARG A 75 -17.14 -3.76 11.73
C ARG A 75 -16.11 -2.75 12.21
N TRP A 76 -15.26 -2.32 11.28
CA TRP A 76 -14.58 -1.03 11.38
C TRP A 76 -15.49 0.07 10.81
N SER A 77 -15.45 1.25 11.42
CA SER A 77 -16.10 2.47 10.92
C SER A 77 -15.15 3.63 11.13
N SER A 78 -15.02 4.53 10.16
CA SER A 78 -14.15 5.71 10.26
C SER A 78 -14.84 6.87 10.97
N ALA A 79 -14.07 7.88 11.36
CA ALA A 79 -14.64 9.20 11.60
C ALA A 79 -15.31 9.75 10.32
N PHE A 80 -16.25 10.68 10.48
CA PHE A 80 -16.91 11.33 9.36
C PHE A 80 -15.97 12.29 8.63
N GLY A 81 -15.67 11.99 7.37
CA GLY A 81 -14.88 12.82 6.47
C GLY A 81 -13.94 12.00 5.60
N ASP A 82 -13.45 12.59 4.51
CA ASP A 82 -12.62 11.92 3.51
C ASP A 82 -11.26 12.64 3.33
N PRO A 83 -10.17 11.91 3.02
CA PRO A 83 -10.10 10.45 2.80
C PRO A 83 -9.93 9.65 4.11
N GLN A 84 -10.41 8.40 4.10
CA GLN A 84 -10.15 7.41 5.16
C GLN A 84 -9.47 6.17 4.57
N TRP A 85 -8.66 5.49 5.38
CA TRP A 85 -7.94 4.29 4.96
C TRP A 85 -7.90 3.25 6.08
N LEU A 86 -7.80 1.98 5.68
CA LEU A 86 -7.53 0.83 6.54
C LEU A 86 -6.35 0.05 5.93
N GLN A 87 -5.40 -0.33 6.76
CA GLN A 87 -4.20 -1.07 6.40
C GLN A 87 -4.16 -2.37 7.20
N VAL A 88 -3.82 -3.47 6.53
CA VAL A 88 -3.63 -4.78 7.15
C VAL A 88 -2.20 -5.24 6.91
N ASP A 89 -1.50 -5.62 7.98
CA ASP A 89 -0.17 -6.23 7.89
C ASP A 89 -0.29 -7.75 7.73
N LEU A 90 0.00 -8.23 6.51
CA LEU A 90 -0.07 -9.65 6.16
C LEU A 90 1.12 -10.47 6.70
N GLY A 91 2.13 -9.82 7.30
CA GLY A 91 3.32 -10.44 7.89
C GLY A 91 4.42 -10.84 6.89
N SER A 92 4.11 -10.88 5.60
CA SER A 92 5.06 -11.09 4.51
C SER A 92 4.49 -10.54 3.20
N SER A 93 5.33 -10.37 2.17
CA SER A 93 4.83 -10.14 0.81
C SER A 93 4.04 -11.37 0.35
N GLN A 94 2.81 -11.15 -0.12
CA GLN A 94 1.92 -12.18 -0.64
C GLN A 94 1.30 -11.70 -1.95
N ASP A 95 1.07 -12.63 -2.88
CA ASP A 95 0.29 -12.35 -4.08
C ASP A 95 -1.19 -12.28 -3.69
N ILE A 96 -1.82 -11.11 -3.90
CA ILE A 96 -3.24 -10.89 -3.60
C ILE A 96 -4.04 -10.94 -4.89
N CYS A 97 -5.03 -11.83 -4.91
CA CYS A 97 -5.87 -12.04 -6.09
C CYS A 97 -7.24 -11.36 -6.00
N GLN A 98 -7.75 -11.17 -4.79
CA GLN A 98 -9.05 -10.59 -4.55
C GLN A 98 -9.04 -9.85 -3.22
N VAL A 99 -9.75 -8.73 -3.19
CA VAL A 99 -10.10 -8.00 -1.98
C VAL A 99 -11.61 -7.98 -1.91
N VAL A 100 -12.17 -8.44 -0.78
CA VAL A 100 -13.62 -8.46 -0.54
C VAL A 100 -13.91 -7.45 0.57
N LEU A 101 -14.82 -6.51 0.31
CA LEU A 101 -15.37 -5.62 1.33
C LEU A 101 -16.81 -6.05 1.59
N ASN A 102 -17.08 -6.46 2.82
CA ASN A 102 -18.41 -6.76 3.31
C ASN A 102 -18.92 -5.51 4.06
N TRP A 103 -19.86 -4.80 3.45
CA TRP A 103 -20.51 -3.67 4.10
C TRP A 103 -21.56 -4.15 5.09
N GLU A 104 -21.79 -3.36 6.14
CA GLU A 104 -22.92 -3.59 7.04
C GLU A 104 -24.25 -3.54 6.27
N ALA A 105 -25.20 -4.37 6.68
CA ALA A 105 -26.53 -4.49 6.05
C ALA A 105 -27.54 -3.52 6.67
#